data_AF-A0A552LFZ1-F1
#
_entry.id   AF-A0A552LFZ1-F1
#
_cell.length_a   1.000
_cell.length_b   1.000
_cell.length_c   1.000
_cell.angle_alpha   90.00
_cell.angle_beta   90.00
_cell.angle_gamma   90.00
#
_symmetry.space_group_name_H-M   'P 1'
#
loop_
_entity.id
_entity.type
_entity.pdbx_description
1 polymer ?
#
loop_
_entity_poly.entity_id
_entity_poly.type
_entity_poly.pdbx_seq_one_letter_code
_entity_poly.pdbx_strand_id
1 'polypeptide(L)'
;MDTKVFPAFGYIIIRHQIRKNEVLNDEIYADGLVNVTVPFETCWLYTKGLVNQVNIDTQEISVRGPGYCNTLIKETAGIWRADFKEDSTVFCVPQPKPANPLFLLIDNLQVFSLKAGQSTTLAQGTKLSLCQGQLKIGSATIRDLRQIEFKSGSRSVTAIEDCFGLIFP
;
A
#
# COMPACT_ATOMS: atom_id res chain seq x y z
N MET A 1 -14.80 9.38 -2.91
CA MET A 1 -13.64 8.74 -2.27
C MET A 1 -13.71 9.07 -0.80
N ASP A 2 -13.69 8.06 0.07
CA ASP A 2 -13.57 8.25 1.53
C ASP A 2 -12.11 8.07 1.93
N THR A 3 -11.57 9.05 2.67
CA THR A 3 -10.15 9.12 3.02
C THR A 3 -10.00 9.16 4.53
N LYS A 4 -9.15 8.28 5.08
CA LYS A 4 -8.81 8.28 6.51
C LYS A 4 -7.31 8.25 6.72
N VAL A 5 -6.83 9.09 7.63
CA VAL A 5 -5.41 9.28 7.92
C VAL A 5 -5.06 8.61 9.25
N PHE A 6 -3.94 7.88 9.28
CA PHE A 6 -3.47 7.16 10.46
C PHE A 6 -1.99 7.44 10.68
N PRO A 7 -1.55 7.79 11.91
CA PRO A 7 -0.12 7.82 12.22
C PRO A 7 0.44 6.40 12.15
N ALA A 8 1.67 6.20 11.68
CA ALA A 8 2.33 4.90 11.61
C ALA A 8 3.84 5.02 11.83
N PHE A 9 4.34 4.69 13.02
CA PHE A 9 5.78 4.66 13.33
C PHE A 9 6.55 5.95 12.99
N GLY A 10 5.93 7.11 13.18
CA GLY A 10 6.50 8.42 12.80
C GLY A 10 6.17 8.88 11.38
N TYR A 11 5.43 8.07 10.62
CA TYR A 11 4.91 8.36 9.29
C TYR A 11 3.38 8.49 9.30
N ILE A 12 2.81 8.68 8.12
CA ILE A 12 1.37 8.72 7.91
C ILE A 12 1.00 7.63 6.89
N ILE A 13 -0.03 6.85 7.20
CA ILE A 13 -0.72 5.98 6.25
C ILE A 13 -2.09 6.58 5.97
N ILE A 14 -2.43 6.71 4.70
CA ILE A 14 -3.73 7.20 4.26
C ILE A 14 -4.49 6.04 3.61
N ARG A 15 -5.67 5.73 4.12
CA ARG A 15 -6.56 4.73 3.50
C ARG A 15 -7.59 5.44 2.64
N HIS A 16 -7.65 5.08 1.37
CA HIS A 16 -8.69 5.51 0.46
C HIS A 16 -9.64 4.35 0.15
N GLN A 17 -10.94 4.63 0.23
CA GLN A 17 -12.01 3.80 -0.30
C GLN A 17 -12.54 4.48 -1.57
N ILE A 18 -12.39 3.80 -2.70
CA ILE A 18 -12.68 4.33 -4.03
C ILE A 18 -13.73 3.45 -4.67
N ARG A 19 -14.83 4.03 -5.15
CA ARG A 19 -15.93 3.26 -5.75
C ARG A 19 -15.58 2.84 -7.17
N LYS A 20 -16.21 1.76 -7.63
CA LYS A 20 -16.22 1.39 -9.04
C LYS A 20 -16.65 2.58 -9.90
N ASN A 21 -15.96 2.76 -11.04
CA ASN A 21 -16.14 3.85 -12.00
C ASN A 21 -15.92 5.26 -11.44
N GLU A 22 -15.38 5.39 -10.22
CA GLU A 22 -15.06 6.70 -9.67
C GLU A 22 -13.88 7.32 -10.43
N VAL A 23 -14.00 8.61 -10.75
CA VAL A 23 -12.93 9.40 -11.36
C VAL A 23 -12.26 10.21 -10.25
N LEU A 24 -10.99 9.92 -9.99
CA LEU A 24 -10.24 10.61 -8.93
C LEU A 24 -9.93 12.05 -9.33
N ASN A 25 -10.08 12.95 -8.37
CA ASN A 25 -9.75 14.36 -8.49
C ASN A 25 -9.19 14.82 -7.13
N ASP A 26 -7.87 14.95 -7.04
CA ASP A 26 -7.13 15.35 -5.84
C ASP A 26 -5.82 16.07 -6.19
N GLU A 27 -4.88 16.19 -5.24
CA GLU A 27 -3.59 16.88 -5.45
C GLU A 27 -2.68 16.17 -6.47
N ILE A 28 -2.91 14.88 -6.73
CA ILE A 28 -2.11 14.03 -7.61
C ILE A 28 -2.88 13.71 -8.89
N TYR A 29 -4.19 13.54 -8.80
CA TYR A 29 -5.08 13.20 -9.91
C TYR A 29 -5.88 14.40 -10.40
N ALA A 30 -5.83 14.67 -11.71
CA ALA A 30 -6.71 15.61 -12.39
C ALA A 30 -7.56 14.84 -13.43
N ASP A 31 -8.87 14.83 -13.26
CA ASP A 31 -9.84 14.08 -14.08
C ASP A 31 -9.48 12.59 -14.27
N GLY A 32 -9.03 11.96 -13.19
CA GLY A 32 -8.62 10.55 -13.16
C GLY A 32 -7.24 10.29 -13.77
N LEU A 33 -6.52 11.34 -14.19
CA LEU A 33 -5.17 11.27 -14.74
C LEU A 33 -4.13 11.61 -13.67
N VAL A 34 -3.09 10.80 -13.56
CA VAL A 34 -1.89 11.09 -12.77
C VAL A 34 -0.68 11.18 -13.69
N ASN A 35 0.15 12.21 -13.47
CA ASN A 35 1.46 12.29 -14.11
C ASN A 35 2.48 11.56 -13.23
N VAL A 36 2.93 10.39 -13.68
CA VAL A 36 3.97 9.61 -13.02
C VAL A 36 5.32 10.14 -13.45
N THR A 37 6.00 10.85 -12.54
CA THR A 37 7.37 11.34 -12.72
C THR A 37 8.37 10.41 -12.05
N VAL A 38 9.63 10.44 -12.51
CA VAL A 38 10.75 9.85 -11.79
C VAL A 38 11.55 10.97 -11.12
N PRO A 39 11.72 10.95 -9.78
CA PRO A 39 11.27 9.94 -8.82
C PRO A 39 9.79 10.04 -8.40
N PHE A 40 9.17 8.90 -8.07
CA PHE A 40 7.81 8.82 -7.53
C PHE A 40 7.85 8.73 -6.00
N GLU A 41 7.16 9.64 -5.30
CA GLU A 41 7.37 9.87 -3.87
C GLU A 41 6.35 9.16 -2.96
N THR A 42 5.32 8.52 -3.51
CA THR A 42 4.24 7.93 -2.71
C THR A 42 4.16 6.43 -2.90
N CYS A 43 4.20 5.67 -1.81
CA CYS A 43 3.88 4.25 -1.83
C CYS A 43 2.37 4.04 -1.96
N TRP A 44 1.94 3.10 -2.80
CA TRP A 44 0.56 2.68 -2.97
C TRP A 44 0.45 1.17 -2.82
N LEU A 45 -0.32 0.71 -1.84
CA LEU A 45 -0.63 -0.70 -1.59
C LEU A 45 -2.13 -0.94 -1.79
N TYR A 46 -2.49 -1.72 -2.80
CA TYR A 46 -3.88 -2.14 -3.03
C TYR A 46 -4.19 -3.39 -2.22
N THR A 47 -5.31 -3.37 -1.51
CA THR A 47 -5.73 -4.46 -0.62
C THR A 47 -7.09 -5.06 -0.98
N LYS A 48 -7.87 -4.35 -1.82
CA LYS A 48 -9.16 -4.78 -2.38
C LYS A 48 -9.38 -4.14 -3.75
N GLY A 49 -10.24 -4.77 -4.54
CA GLY A 49 -10.73 -4.27 -5.82
C GLY A 49 -9.78 -4.52 -6.99
N LEU A 50 -10.12 -3.93 -8.12
CA LEU A 50 -9.41 -4.06 -9.38
C LEU A 50 -9.36 -2.71 -10.08
N VAL A 51 -8.16 -2.27 -10.43
CA VAL A 51 -7.89 -1.03 -11.15
C VAL A 51 -7.02 -1.31 -12.34
N ASN A 52 -7.42 -0.82 -13.50
CA ASN A 52 -6.55 -0.79 -14.67
C ASN A 52 -5.96 0.61 -14.76
N GLN A 53 -4.66 0.74 -14.56
CA GLN A 53 -3.96 1.98 -14.80
C GLN A 53 -3.46 1.98 -16.24
N VAL A 54 -3.98 2.88 -17.06
CA VAL A 54 -3.79 2.90 -18.51
C VAL A 54 -2.93 4.10 -18.89
N ASN A 55 -1.78 3.86 -19.51
CA ASN A 55 -0.96 4.93 -20.07
C ASN A 55 -1.68 5.50 -21.30
N ILE A 56 -1.95 6.80 -21.31
CA ILE A 56 -2.80 7.39 -22.35
C ILE A 56 -2.10 7.46 -23.72
N ASP A 57 -0.76 7.52 -23.73
CA ASP A 57 0.03 7.64 -24.95
C ASP A 57 0.33 6.25 -25.54
N THR A 58 0.78 5.31 -24.71
CA THR A 58 1.23 3.99 -25.17
C THR A 58 0.13 2.93 -25.16
N GLN A 59 -1.00 3.19 -24.50
CA GLN A 59 -2.06 2.22 -24.22
C GLN A 59 -1.60 1.02 -23.37
N GLU A 60 -0.44 1.11 -22.71
CA GLU A 60 0.02 0.12 -21.74
C GLU A 60 -0.96 0.04 -20.56
N ILE A 61 -1.23 -1.17 -20.07
CA ILE A 61 -2.14 -1.40 -18.94
C ILE A 61 -1.37 -2.05 -17.78
N SER A 62 -1.32 -1.35 -16.66
CA SER A 62 -0.88 -1.88 -15.37
C SER A 62 -2.09 -2.28 -14.53
N VAL A 63 -2.28 -3.58 -14.31
CA VAL A 63 -3.39 -4.12 -13.52
C VAL A 63 -3.03 -4.12 -12.03
N ARG A 64 -3.86 -3.46 -11.22
CA ARG A 64 -3.68 -3.35 -9.76
C ARG A 64 -4.82 -4.02 -9.05
N GLY A 65 -4.48 -4.98 -8.21
CA GLY A 65 -5.43 -5.70 -7.36
C GLY A 65 -4.83 -5.96 -5.98
N PRO A 66 -5.46 -6.81 -5.16
CA PRO A 66 -4.98 -7.10 -3.82
C PRO A 66 -3.54 -7.62 -3.82
N GLY A 67 -2.65 -6.93 -3.09
CA GLY A 67 -1.22 -7.22 -3.00
C GLY A 67 -0.36 -6.45 -4.00
N TYR A 68 -0.94 -5.70 -4.95
CA TYR A 68 -0.16 -4.78 -5.78
C TYR A 68 0.47 -3.69 -4.90
N CYS A 69 1.77 -3.45 -5.09
CA CYS A 69 2.48 -2.35 -4.45
C CYS A 69 3.55 -1.76 -5.37
N ASN A 70 3.57 -0.44 -5.51
CA ASN A 70 4.53 0.26 -6.38
C ASN A 70 5.96 0.32 -5.80
N THR A 71 6.18 -0.16 -4.57
CA THR A 71 7.52 -0.44 -4.06
C THR A 71 8.17 -1.63 -4.78
N LEU A 72 7.37 -2.59 -5.24
CA LEU A 72 7.80 -3.80 -5.94
C LEU A 72 7.68 -3.66 -7.46
N ILE A 73 6.63 -2.99 -7.92
CA ILE A 73 6.31 -2.81 -9.34
C ILE A 73 6.45 -1.33 -9.66
N LYS A 74 7.64 -0.94 -10.14
CA LYS A 74 7.91 0.46 -10.50
C LYS A 74 7.11 0.82 -11.76
N GLU A 75 6.41 1.95 -11.69
CA GLU A 75 5.67 2.48 -12.84
C GLU A 75 6.63 3.18 -13.80
N THR A 76 6.35 3.07 -15.10
CA THR A 76 7.06 3.84 -16.11
C THR A 76 6.54 5.28 -16.13
N ALA A 77 7.43 6.21 -16.44
CA ALA A 77 7.07 7.62 -16.51
C ALA A 77 6.00 7.86 -17.59
N GLY A 78 5.06 8.76 -17.33
CA GLY A 78 4.01 9.10 -18.29
C GLY A 78 2.72 9.56 -17.63
N ILE A 79 1.71 9.83 -18.45
CA ILE A 79 0.37 10.19 -17.97
C ILE A 79 -0.50 8.94 -17.96
N TRP A 80 -1.05 8.65 -16.80
CA TRP A 80 -1.81 7.42 -16.55
C TRP A 80 -3.21 7.73 -16.09
N ARG A 81 -4.21 7.07 -16.68
CA ARG A 81 -5.60 7.09 -16.23
C ARG A 81 -5.88 5.90 -15.33
N ALA A 82 -6.54 6.12 -14.19
CA ALA A 82 -6.97 5.03 -13.31
C ALA A 82 -8.43 4.62 -13.58
N ASP A 83 -8.63 3.41 -14.11
CA ASP A 83 -9.97 2.85 -14.34
C ASP A 83 -10.34 1.87 -13.21
N PHE A 84 -11.14 2.32 -12.24
CA PHE A 84 -11.63 1.49 -11.12
C PHE A 84 -12.74 0.53 -11.58
N LYS A 85 -12.40 -0.73 -11.83
CA LYS A 85 -13.33 -1.76 -12.31
C LYS A 85 -14.19 -2.35 -11.18
N GLU A 86 -13.70 -2.25 -9.94
CA GLU A 86 -14.36 -2.68 -8.71
C GLU A 86 -14.14 -1.67 -7.59
N ASP A 87 -14.96 -1.73 -6.54
CA ASP A 87 -14.72 -0.99 -5.31
C ASP A 87 -13.36 -1.38 -4.73
N SER A 88 -12.51 -0.38 -4.54
CA SER A 88 -11.09 -0.56 -4.24
C SER A 88 -10.71 0.03 -2.89
N THR A 89 -9.81 -0.65 -2.19
CA THR A 89 -9.13 -0.10 -1.01
C THR A 89 -7.64 0.01 -1.29
N VAL A 90 -7.12 1.24 -1.25
CA VAL A 90 -5.70 1.53 -1.39
C VAL A 90 -5.18 2.22 -0.13
N PHE A 91 -3.99 1.83 0.29
CA PHE A 91 -3.24 2.46 1.37
C PHE A 91 -2.04 3.19 0.77
N CYS A 92 -1.95 4.49 1.07
CA CYS A 92 -0.92 5.38 0.57
C CYS A 92 0.03 5.76 1.71
N VAL A 93 1.34 5.77 1.44
CA VAL A 93 2.34 6.33 2.36
C VAL A 93 3.12 7.41 1.62
N PRO A 94 2.80 8.70 1.84
CA PRO A 94 3.49 9.79 1.16
C PRO A 94 4.88 10.00 1.76
N GLN A 95 5.84 10.43 0.93
CA GLN A 95 7.13 10.96 1.38
C GLN A 95 6.93 12.14 2.34
N PRO A 96 7.58 12.16 3.52
CA PRO A 96 7.60 13.34 4.37
C PRO A 96 8.20 14.56 3.65
N LYS A 97 7.59 15.73 3.83
CA LYS A 97 8.10 17.00 3.27
C LYS A 97 9.03 17.70 4.28
N PRO A 98 10.18 18.27 3.85
CA PRO A 98 10.68 18.29 2.48
C PRO A 98 11.18 16.90 2.03
N ALA A 99 10.86 16.53 0.79
CA ALA A 99 11.29 15.26 0.22
C ALA A 99 12.81 15.26 -0.01
N ASN A 100 13.45 14.12 0.28
CA ASN A 100 14.84 13.89 -0.09
C ASN A 100 14.88 12.90 -1.26
N PRO A 101 15.17 13.36 -2.50
CA PRO A 101 15.14 12.49 -3.68
C PRO A 101 16.21 11.40 -3.67
N LEU A 102 17.26 11.53 -2.84
CA LEU A 102 18.31 10.50 -2.70
C LEU A 102 17.92 9.39 -1.71
N PHE A 103 16.91 9.63 -0.87
CA PHE A 103 16.51 8.73 0.21
C PHE A 103 14.98 8.68 0.30
N LEU A 104 14.34 8.21 -0.77
CA LEU A 104 12.89 8.09 -0.82
C LEU A 104 12.42 7.00 0.15
N LEU A 105 11.36 7.30 0.90
CA LEU A 105 10.72 6.37 1.83
C LEU A 105 10.22 5.13 1.11
N ILE A 106 9.69 5.28 -0.11
CA ILE A 106 9.18 4.18 -0.93
C ILE A 106 10.24 3.10 -1.17
N ASP A 107 11.53 3.46 -1.23
CA ASP A 107 12.62 2.50 -1.46
C ASP A 107 13.02 1.75 -0.18
N ASN A 108 12.56 2.22 0.98
CA ASN A 108 12.84 1.62 2.29
C ASN A 108 11.63 0.87 2.88
N LEU A 109 10.42 1.09 2.35
CA LEU A 109 9.22 0.37 2.75
C LEU A 109 9.22 -1.05 2.18
N GLN A 110 9.01 -2.03 3.05
CA GLN A 110 8.87 -3.44 2.63
C GLN A 110 7.40 -3.85 2.62
N VAL A 111 7.01 -4.60 1.60
CA VAL A 111 5.65 -5.16 1.51
C VAL A 111 5.55 -6.40 2.37
N PHE A 112 4.56 -6.42 3.27
CA PHE A 112 4.16 -7.61 3.97
C PHE A 112 2.95 -8.22 3.26
N SER A 113 3.09 -9.46 2.81
CA SER A 113 2.01 -10.22 2.18
C SER A 113 2.08 -11.68 2.60
N LEU A 114 0.96 -12.22 3.08
CA LEU A 114 0.81 -13.64 3.39
C LEU A 114 -0.56 -14.11 2.91
N LYS A 115 -0.59 -15.23 2.21
CA LYS A 115 -1.85 -15.91 1.88
C LYS A 115 -2.42 -16.62 3.11
N ALA A 116 -3.73 -16.78 3.15
CA ALA A 116 -4.41 -17.54 4.21
C ALA A 116 -3.72 -18.90 4.44
N GLY A 117 -3.46 -19.22 5.72
CA GLY A 117 -2.74 -20.43 6.15
C GLY A 117 -1.22 -20.32 6.12
N GLN A 118 -0.63 -19.33 5.44
CA GLN A 118 0.82 -19.14 5.42
C GLN A 118 1.33 -18.55 6.73
N SER A 119 2.57 -18.91 7.08
CA SER A 119 3.27 -18.37 8.23
C SER A 119 4.65 -17.83 7.86
N THR A 120 5.10 -16.84 8.60
CA THR A 120 6.48 -16.32 8.51
C THR A 120 6.98 -15.91 9.89
N THR A 121 8.28 -15.68 10.02
CA THR A 121 8.88 -15.14 11.24
C THR A 121 9.21 -13.67 11.05
N LEU A 122 8.64 -12.81 11.90
CA LEU A 122 9.00 -11.40 11.96
C LEU A 122 10.06 -11.22 13.04
N ALA A 123 11.13 -10.50 12.70
CA ALA A 123 12.26 -10.27 13.59
C ALA A 123 11.91 -9.26 14.69
N GLN A 124 12.70 -9.26 15.76
CA GLN A 124 12.69 -8.15 16.71
C GLN A 124 12.98 -6.83 15.97
N GLY A 125 12.27 -5.77 16.34
CA GLY A 125 12.36 -4.44 15.73
C GLY A 125 11.44 -4.24 14.52
N THR A 126 10.75 -5.28 14.03
CA THR A 126 9.79 -5.13 12.95
C THR A 126 8.65 -4.19 13.34
N LYS A 127 8.44 -3.15 12.53
CA LYS A 127 7.35 -2.17 12.64
C LYS A 127 6.33 -2.42 11.52
N LEU A 128 5.37 -3.28 11.78
CA LEU A 128 4.35 -3.69 10.81
C LEU A 128 3.08 -2.84 10.96
N SER A 129 2.62 -2.25 9.87
CA SER A 129 1.23 -1.82 9.72
C SER A 129 0.48 -2.85 8.88
N LEU A 130 -0.28 -3.74 9.53
CA LEU A 130 -1.24 -4.59 8.84
C LEU A 130 -2.33 -3.67 8.28
N CYS A 131 -2.59 -3.70 6.99
CA CYS A 131 -3.58 -2.85 6.32
C CYS A 131 -4.91 -3.58 6.09
N GLN A 132 -4.84 -4.89 5.81
CA GLN A 132 -5.98 -5.75 5.51
C GLN A 132 -5.69 -7.18 5.98
N GLY A 133 -6.74 -7.89 6.41
CA GLY A 133 -6.70 -9.32 6.73
C GLY A 133 -6.67 -9.61 8.24
N GLN A 134 -6.44 -10.86 8.58
CA GLN A 134 -6.36 -11.33 9.97
C GLN A 134 -5.06 -12.08 10.22
N LEU A 135 -4.24 -11.58 11.15
CA LEU A 135 -2.93 -12.14 11.46
C LEU A 135 -2.91 -12.67 12.90
N LYS A 136 -2.58 -13.94 13.06
CA LYS A 136 -2.39 -14.60 14.35
C LYS A 136 -0.93 -14.44 14.80
N ILE A 137 -0.74 -14.04 16.06
CA ILE A 137 0.56 -13.84 16.69
C ILE A 137 0.50 -14.48 18.07
N GLY A 138 1.07 -15.69 18.20
CA GLY A 138 0.88 -16.50 19.41
C GLY A 138 -0.60 -16.80 19.67
N SER A 139 -1.11 -16.39 20.83
CA SER A 139 -2.54 -16.52 21.20
C SER A 139 -3.41 -15.35 20.73
N ALA A 140 -2.81 -14.24 20.26
CA ALA A 140 -3.55 -13.06 19.83
C ALA A 140 -3.89 -13.12 18.34
N THR A 141 -5.01 -12.52 17.98
CA THR A 141 -5.38 -12.23 16.58
C THR A 141 -5.54 -10.73 16.43
N ILE A 142 -4.85 -10.17 15.45
CA ILE A 142 -5.06 -8.79 15.01
C ILE A 142 -5.77 -8.77 13.66
N ARG A 143 -6.50 -7.70 13.37
CA ARG A 143 -7.34 -7.58 12.19
C ARG A 143 -7.26 -6.20 11.60
N ASP A 144 -7.40 -6.14 10.27
CA ASP A 144 -7.46 -4.92 9.47
C ASP A 144 -6.35 -3.94 9.83
N LEU A 145 -6.60 -2.63 9.73
CA LEU A 145 -5.60 -1.62 10.00
C LEU A 145 -5.14 -1.66 11.48
N ARG A 146 -3.97 -2.25 11.71
CA ARG A 146 -3.35 -2.39 13.03
C ARG A 146 -1.85 -2.27 12.94
N GLN A 147 -1.28 -1.46 13.82
CA GLN A 147 0.17 -1.33 13.96
C GLN A 147 0.69 -2.26 15.05
N ILE A 148 1.82 -2.90 14.77
CA ILE A 148 2.55 -3.77 15.68
C ILE A 148 4.03 -3.43 15.60
N GLU A 149 4.65 -3.27 16.76
CA GLU A 149 6.09 -3.23 16.92
C GLU A 149 6.55 -4.47 17.70
N PHE A 150 7.42 -5.28 17.11
CA PHE A 150 8.00 -6.46 17.76
C PHE A 150 9.17 -6.06 18.66
N LYS A 151 8.86 -5.56 19.87
CA LYS A 151 9.88 -5.00 20.79
C LYS A 151 10.90 -6.01 21.31
N SER A 152 10.56 -7.29 21.40
CA SER A 152 11.45 -8.33 21.96
C SER A 152 11.26 -9.67 21.28
N GLY A 153 12.37 -10.23 20.79
CA GLY A 153 12.42 -11.55 20.16
C GLY A 153 11.67 -11.64 18.82
N SER A 154 12.10 -12.58 18.00
CA SER A 154 11.37 -12.91 16.77
C SER A 154 10.07 -13.65 17.11
N ARG A 155 9.03 -13.44 16.29
CA ARG A 155 7.72 -14.07 16.47
C ARG A 155 7.26 -14.70 15.16
N SER A 156 6.81 -15.95 15.25
CA SER A 156 6.05 -16.57 14.17
C SER A 156 4.66 -15.97 14.10
N VAL A 157 4.23 -15.61 12.90
CA VAL A 157 2.90 -15.08 12.61
C VAL A 157 2.24 -15.94 11.53
N THR A 158 0.93 -16.12 11.63
CA THR A 158 0.15 -16.93 10.69
C THR A 158 -1.03 -16.13 10.16
N ALA A 159 -1.18 -16.06 8.84
CA ALA A 159 -2.33 -15.44 8.20
C ALA A 159 -3.55 -16.36 8.34
N ILE A 160 -4.62 -15.85 8.97
CA ILE A 160 -5.94 -16.51 9.01
C ILE A 160 -6.70 -16.22 7.69
N GLU A 161 -6.55 -14.99 7.19
CA GLU A 161 -7.02 -14.53 5.89
C GLU A 161 -5.82 -13.96 5.12
N ASP A 162 -5.97 -13.73 3.81
CA ASP A 162 -4.98 -12.98 3.03
C ASP A 162 -4.66 -11.66 3.73
N CYS A 163 -3.39 -11.49 4.10
CA CYS A 163 -2.88 -10.35 4.83
C CYS A 163 -2.03 -9.47 3.93
N PHE A 164 -2.27 -8.17 3.98
CA PHE A 164 -1.49 -7.17 3.27
C PHE A 164 -1.10 -6.05 4.23
N GLY A 165 0.15 -5.62 4.19
CA GLY A 165 0.66 -4.56 5.04
C GLY A 165 2.00 -4.00 4.57
N LEU A 166 2.53 -3.08 5.36
CA LEU A 166 3.82 -2.43 5.13
C LEU A 166 4.68 -2.55 6.38
N ILE A 167 5.95 -2.86 6.19
CA ILE A 167 6.97 -2.83 7.24
C ILE A 167 7.79 -1.55 7.04
N PHE A 168 7.87 -0.76 8.11
CA PHE A 168 8.55 0.52 8.16
C PHE A 168 10.00 0.35 8.63
N PRO A 169 10.92 1.23 8.19
CA PRO A 169 12.30 1.26 8.69
C PRO A 169 12.38 1.63 10.19
#